data_AF-A0A4W3JVM6-F1
#
_entry.id   AF-A0A4W3JVM6-F1
#
_cell.length_a   1.000
_cell.length_b   1.000
_cell.length_c   1.000
_cell.angle_alpha   90.00
_cell.angle_beta   90.00
_cell.angle_gamma   90.00
#
_symmetry.space_group_name_H-M   'P 1'
#
loop_
_entity.id
_entity.type
_entity.pdbx_description
1 polymer ?
#
loop_
_entity_poly.entity_id
_entity_poly.type
_entity_poly.pdbx_seq_one_letter_code
_entity_poly.pdbx_strand_id
1 'polypeptide(L)'
;LECINTCGVALQLKFVNPREPFYIKHSKYSLRAQHFINLPVQFKPVAEGRSEALLIVKTDTCGSVPIRLIGEAVGEECTTLTDLSNEVPD
;
A
#
# COMPACT_ATOMS: atom_id res chain seq x y z
N LEU A 1 -4.62 0.49 7.87
CA LEU A 1 -5.10 -0.90 8.01
C LEU A 1 -4.77 -1.36 9.42
N GLU A 2 -5.72 -1.94 10.14
CA GLU A 2 -5.48 -2.45 11.50
C GLU A 2 -5.34 -3.98 11.46
N CYS A 3 -4.32 -4.51 12.13
CA CYS A 3 -4.13 -5.95 12.30
C CYS A 3 -4.29 -6.28 13.78
N ILE A 4 -5.25 -7.14 14.11
CA ILE A 4 -5.58 -7.52 15.49
C ILE A 4 -5.18 -8.99 15.70
N ASN A 5 -4.42 -9.26 16.77
CA ASN A 5 -4.12 -10.61 17.21
C ASN A 5 -5.05 -10.99 18.35
N THR A 6 -6.01 -11.86 18.07
CA THR A 6 -6.93 -12.42 19.07
C THR A 6 -6.40 -13.71 19.72
N CYS A 7 -5.26 -14.24 19.26
CA CYS A 7 -4.65 -15.43 19.84
C CYS A 7 -3.97 -15.12 21.18
N GLY A 8 -3.88 -16.15 22.03
CA GLY A 8 -3.18 -16.09 23.32
C GLY A 8 -1.64 -16.11 23.23
N VAL A 9 -1.09 -16.16 22.01
CA VAL A 9 0.35 -16.19 21.73
C VAL A 9 0.74 -15.06 20.78
N ALA A 10 2.02 -14.67 20.81
CA ALA A 10 2.55 -13.68 19.88
C ALA A 10 2.66 -14.28 18.47
N LEU A 11 2.39 -13.44 17.45
CA LEU A 11 2.43 -13.82 16.04
C LEU A 11 3.49 -13.04 15.28
N GLN A 12 4.15 -13.70 14.34
CA GLN A 12 5.05 -13.04 13.38
C GLN A 12 4.27 -12.72 12.10
N LEU A 13 4.04 -11.43 11.85
CA LEU A 13 3.44 -10.95 10.61
C LEU A 13 4.54 -10.65 9.59
N LYS A 14 4.41 -11.20 8.39
CA LYS A 14 5.24 -10.89 7.23
C LYS A 14 4.35 -10.38 6.11
N PHE A 15 4.66 -9.20 5.58
CA PHE A 15 3.90 -8.53 4.55
C PHE A 15 4.64 -8.67 3.23
N VAL A 16 3.95 -9.21 2.23
CA VAL A 16 4.42 -9.12 0.84
C VAL A 16 4.06 -7.74 0.34
N ASN A 17 5.06 -6.94 -0.05
CA ASN A 17 4.82 -5.57 -0.50
C ASN A 17 3.81 -5.57 -1.66
N PRO A 18 2.80 -4.68 -1.61
CA PRO A 18 1.91 -4.48 -2.73
C PRO A 18 2.68 -3.83 -3.89
N ARG A 19 2.14 -3.94 -5.10
CA ARG A 19 2.66 -3.20 -6.25
C ARG A 19 2.38 -1.70 -6.12
N GLU A 20 3.16 -0.90 -6.84
CA GLU A 20 2.84 0.51 -7.08
C GLU A 20 1.38 0.64 -7.55
N PRO A 21 0.65 1.70 -7.15
CA PRO A 21 1.08 2.89 -6.38
C PRO A 21 1.00 2.74 -4.84
N PHE A 22 0.91 1.53 -4.31
CA PHE A 22 0.80 1.29 -2.87
C PHE A 22 2.16 0.92 -2.26
N TYR A 23 2.44 1.47 -1.08
CA TYR A 23 3.71 1.27 -0.37
C TYR A 23 3.47 1.02 1.11
N ILE A 24 4.30 0.17 1.71
CA ILE A 24 4.34 -0.08 3.15
C ILE A 24 5.76 0.13 3.66
N LYS A 25 5.91 0.65 4.89
CA LYS A 25 7.24 0.97 5.45
C LYS A 25 8.02 -0.26 5.90
N HIS A 26 7.34 -1.23 6.51
CA HIS A 26 7.96 -2.39 7.12
C HIS A 26 7.23 -3.66 6.69
N SER A 27 8.00 -4.67 6.29
CA SER A 27 7.48 -5.95 5.81
C SER A 27 7.45 -7.04 6.89
N LYS A 28 7.87 -6.74 8.13
CA LYS A 28 7.84 -7.69 9.25
C LYS A 28 7.45 -7.01 10.56
N TYR A 29 6.53 -7.61 11.30
CA TYR A 29 6.10 -7.16 12.61
C TYR A 29 5.91 -8.34 13.58
N SER A 30 6.25 -8.13 14.85
CA SER A 30 5.91 -9.05 15.93
C SER A 30 4.67 -8.50 16.65
N LEU A 31 3.54 -9.19 16.53
CA LEU A 31 2.28 -8.78 17.13
C LEU A 31 2.06 -9.56 18.43
N ARG A 32 2.03 -8.86 19.57
CA ARG A 32 1.81 -9.50 20.88
C ARG A 32 0.42 -10.13 20.95
N ALA A 33 0.25 -11.10 21.85
CA ALA A 33 -1.05 -11.70 22.15
C ALA A 33 -2.05 -10.61 22.57
N GLN A 34 -3.29 -10.67 22.07
CA GLN A 34 -4.35 -9.71 22.42
C GLN A 34 -4.01 -8.23 22.12
N HIS A 35 -3.17 -7.97 21.13
CA HIS A 35 -2.78 -6.61 20.72
C HIS A 35 -3.12 -6.34 19.26
N PHE A 36 -3.17 -5.07 18.90
CA PHE A 36 -3.29 -4.62 17.53
C PHE A 36 -2.10 -3.77 17.11
N ILE A 37 -1.88 -3.66 15.80
CA ILE A 37 -0.98 -2.68 15.21
C ILE A 37 -1.69 -1.95 14.08
N ASN A 38 -1.31 -0.69 13.90
CA ASN A 38 -1.64 0.06 12.69
C ASN A 38 -0.56 -0.19 11.65
N LEU A 39 -0.94 -0.79 10.53
CA LEU A 39 -0.09 -0.89 9.34
C LEU A 39 -0.30 0.35 8.46
N PRO A 40 0.71 1.22 8.33
CA PRO A 40 0.63 2.36 7.44
C PRO A 40 0.79 1.89 5.99
N VAL A 41 -0.28 2.03 5.22
CA VAL A 41 -0.29 1.87 3.77
C VAL A 41 -0.31 3.26 3.17
N GLN A 42 0.68 3.57 2.34
CA GLN A 42 0.77 4.82 1.59
C GLN A 42 0.28 4.58 0.17
N PHE A 43 -0.52 5.49 -0.34
CA PHE A 43 -0.97 5.52 -1.73
C PHE A 43 -0.33 6.74 -2.40
N LYS A 44 0.49 6.50 -3.43
CA LYS A 44 1.21 7.54 -4.19
C LYS A 44 0.98 7.31 -5.68
N PRO A 45 -0.19 7.69 -6.21
CA PRO A 45 -0.49 7.54 -7.63
C PRO A 45 0.38 8.48 -8.47
N VAL A 46 0.81 8.00 -9.63
CA VAL A 46 1.58 8.79 -10.61
C VAL A 46 0.67 9.36 -11.71
N ALA A 47 -0.50 8.75 -11.92
CA ALA A 47 -1.49 9.17 -12.90
C ALA A 47 -2.90 9.07 -12.30
N GLU A 48 -3.84 9.76 -12.93
CA GLU A 48 -5.26 9.68 -12.60
C GLU A 48 -5.82 8.27 -12.81
N GLY A 49 -6.90 7.99 -12.10
CA GLY A 49 -7.69 6.78 -12.27
C GLY A 49 -7.57 5.78 -11.12
N ARG A 50 -8.23 4.64 -11.31
CA ARG A 50 -8.37 3.58 -10.32
C ARG A 50 -7.18 2.64 -10.37
N SER A 51 -6.58 2.44 -9.21
CA SER A 51 -5.48 1.51 -8.98
C SER A 51 -5.90 0.42 -7.99
N GLU A 52 -5.51 -0.83 -8.29
CA GLU A 52 -5.72 -1.96 -7.41
C GLU A 52 -4.43 -2.71 -7.15
N ALA A 53 -4.24 -3.19 -5.92
CA ALA A 53 -3.12 -4.05 -5.56
C ALA A 53 -3.53 -5.10 -4.53
N LEU A 54 -2.72 -6.14 -4.39
CA LEU A 54 -2.89 -7.17 -3.35
C LEU A 54 -1.78 -7.05 -2.32
N LEU A 55 -2.16 -6.89 -1.06
CA LEU A 55 -1.29 -7.01 0.10
C LEU A 55 -1.49 -8.41 0.69
N ILE A 56 -0.44 -9.21 0.81
CA ILE A 56 -0.53 -10.54 1.44
C ILE A 56 0.12 -10.46 2.82
N VAL A 57 -0.68 -10.70 3.86
CA VAL A 57 -0.20 -10.83 5.24
C VAL A 57 -0.01 -12.30 5.55
N LYS A 58 1.24 -12.72 5.75
CA LYS A 58 1.58 -14.07 6.18
C LYS A 58 1.78 -14.06 7.68
N THR A 59 1.17 -15.04 8.34
CA THR A 59 1.35 -15.34 9.75
C THR A 59 2.07 -16.67 9.88
N ASP A 60 2.77 -16.87 10.98
CA ASP A 60 3.42 -18.14 11.33
C ASP A 60 2.42 -19.23 11.73
N THR A 61 1.26 -18.87 12.29
CA THR A 61 0.28 -19.84 12.80
C THR A 61 -0.99 -19.98 11.97
N CYS A 62 -1.45 -18.92 11.29
CA CYS A 62 -2.77 -18.85 10.65
C CYS A 62 -2.70 -18.83 9.12
N GLY A 63 -1.51 -19.04 8.53
CA GLY A 63 -1.31 -19.00 7.09
C GLY A 63 -1.31 -17.57 6.52
N SER A 64 -1.76 -17.42 5.27
CA SER A 64 -1.74 -16.16 4.52
C SER A 64 -3.13 -15.56 4.32
N VAL A 65 -3.26 -14.27 4.63
CA VAL A 65 -4.47 -13.47 4.44
C VAL A 65 -4.24 -12.47 3.29
N PRO A 66 -4.91 -12.64 2.14
CA PRO A 66 -4.87 -11.67 1.05
C PRO A 66 -5.81 -10.49 1.34
N ILE A 67 -5.35 -9.27 1.09
CA ILE A 67 -6.09 -8.03 1.29
C ILE A 67 -6.02 -7.22 0.00
N ARG A 68 -7.18 -6.88 -0.57
CA ARG A 68 -7.26 -6.03 -1.76
C ARG A 68 -7.20 -4.56 -1.35
N LEU A 69 -6.24 -3.84 -1.92
CA LEU A 69 -6.11 -2.40 -1.81
C LEU A 69 -6.71 -1.78 -3.08
N ILE A 70 -7.57 -0.79 -2.89
CA ILE A 70 -8.18 -0.02 -3.97
C ILE A 70 -7.96 1.45 -3.63
N GLY A 71 -7.49 2.21 -4.60
CA GLY A 71 -7.22 3.64 -4.48
C GLY A 71 -7.58 4.31 -5.78
N GLU A 72 -8.23 5.45 -5.69
CA GLU A 72 -8.66 6.23 -6.85
C GLU A 72 -8.01 7.59 -6.75
N ALA A 73 -7.25 7.94 -7.80
CA ALA A 73 -6.63 9.24 -7.93
C ALA A 73 -7.55 10.12 -8.77
N VAL A 74 -8.16 11.12 -8.13
CA VAL A 74 -8.96 12.15 -8.79
C VAL A 74 -8.16 13.46 -8.79
N GLY A 75 -7.79 13.90 -9.96
CA GLY A 75 -7.12 15.16 -10.24
C GLY A 75 -7.49 15.59 -11.67
N GLU A 76 -7.41 16.87 -11.96
CA GLU A 76 -7.45 17.36 -13.33
C GLU A 76 -5.99 17.59 -13.77
N GLU A 77 -5.60 16.93 -14.86
CA GLU A 77 -4.42 17.22 -15.67
C GLU A 77 -3.07 16.76 -15.09
N CYS A 78 -2.63 15.58 -15.56
CA CYS A 78 -1.22 15.24 -15.62
C CYS A 78 -0.52 16.18 -16.62
N THR A 79 -0.12 17.37 -16.19
CA THR A 79 0.80 18.20 -16.98
C THR A 79 2.17 17.56 -16.93
N THR A 80 2.43 16.63 -17.85
CA THR A 80 3.80 16.42 -18.31
C THR A 80 4.27 17.74 -18.90
N LEU A 81 5.03 18.52 -18.12
CA LEU A 81 5.70 19.75 -18.55
C LEU A 81 6.81 19.39 -19.57
N THR A 82 6.43 18.92 -20.76
CA THR A 82 7.33 18.71 -21.90
C THR A 82 6.98 19.56 -23.12
N ASP A 83 5.87 20.30 -23.13
CA ASP A 83 5.46 21.13 -24.28
C ASP A 83 5.77 22.63 -24.14
N LEU A 84 6.86 22.99 -23.45
CA LEU A 84 7.48 24.31 -23.59
C LEU A 84 8.84 24.17 -24.27
N SER A 85 8.82 23.71 -25.52
CA SER A 85 9.95 23.89 -26.44
C SER A 85 9.47 24.67 -27.66
N ASN A 86 9.61 25.99 -27.55
CA ASN A 86 9.90 26.95 -28.62
C ASN A 86 9.16 26.80 -29.96
N GLU A 87 8.17 27.67 -30.19
CA GLU A 87 8.12 28.41 -31.46
C GLU A 87 7.91 29.90 -31.15
N VAL A 88 8.96 30.69 -31.38
CA VAL A 88 8.89 32.14 -31.52
C VAL A 88 8.83 32.42 -33.02
N PRO A 89 7.72 32.91 -33.58
CA PRO A 89 7.71 33.40 -34.94
C PRO A 89 8.17 34.88 -34.96
N ASP A 90 9.13 35.17 -35.83
CA ASP A 90 9.47 36.53 -36.31
C ASP A 90 8.49 36.94 -37.43
#